data_AF-A0A7S2NKS7-F1
#
_entry.id   AF-A0A7S2NKS7-F1
#
_cell.length_a   1.000
_cell.length_b   1.000
_cell.length_c   1.000
_cell.angle_alpha   90.00
_cell.angle_beta   90.00
_cell.angle_gamma   90.00
#
_symmetry.space_group_name_H-M   'P 1'
#
loop_
_entity.id
_entity.type
_entity.pdbx_description
1 polymer ?
#
loop_
_entity_poly.entity_id
_entity_poly.type
_entity_poly.pdbx_seq_one_letter_code
_entity_poly.pdbx_strand_id
1 'polypeptide(L)'
;SGVCFGIGLSLGGMVRPSAVAGALSPAAFDGTLWALFMTALSVTFGLYRIASTVVRRAEAVATGKAVIDRRLMGGAMLFGVGWGLAGVCPGPLIVCIGAAPTAPGLVLLFGCTSLGMALASTVSSAARTTPAPQVASADAIEAALSDPRARVVDVRPLTTVESTDVGDFVGVSGALSAVWDDKAATMPMGALPADKASPLILHCNSGRRAAKAAAFLASEGFTHVLNAGGPQSGPPHTFNVLARRAGTHSHQLGLFAHFFDGADAGGSSTYTFLLGEPHSKEAILIDPVFEGVDTYLEAIDKLGLRLTLALNTHCHADHITGTGLLKKRRPGVKSVIAAASGAVADRHVSPGEVITWANGARALKVLATPGHTAGCVTFVDEVISAAFTGDALLIGGCGRTDFQGGSAATLWESVHRELFSLPAHYLVLPAHDYKGRLYSTVGTEATTNPRLTKSKADFVEHMANLGLAYPKKIDIALPANLACGV
;
A
#
# COMPACT_ATOMS: atom_id res chain seq x y z
N SER A 1 -3.75 30.86 10.67
CA SER A 1 -4.34 30.14 11.82
C SER A 1 -3.72 30.55 13.17
N GLY A 2 -2.39 30.67 13.29
CA GLY A 2 -1.74 31.01 14.57
C GLY A 2 -2.00 32.41 15.16
N VAL A 3 -2.09 33.46 14.32
CA VAL A 3 -2.28 34.84 14.81
C VAL A 3 -3.66 35.05 15.44
N CYS A 4 -4.73 34.57 14.81
CA CYS A 4 -6.09 34.65 15.37
C CYS A 4 -6.20 33.87 16.68
N PHE A 5 -5.55 32.72 16.77
CA PHE A 5 -5.47 31.94 18.01
C PHE A 5 -4.73 32.72 19.11
N GLY A 6 -3.56 33.30 18.80
CA GLY A 6 -2.80 34.13 19.73
C GLY A 6 -3.57 35.36 20.24
N ILE A 7 -4.31 36.05 19.35
CA ILE A 7 -5.20 37.16 19.74
C ILE A 7 -6.31 36.67 20.67
N GLY A 8 -6.93 35.53 20.36
CA GLY A 8 -7.95 34.91 21.22
C GLY A 8 -7.42 34.56 22.61
N LEU A 9 -6.20 34.04 22.71
CA LEU A 9 -5.56 33.74 24.01
C LEU A 9 -5.26 35.01 24.82
N SER A 10 -4.82 36.07 24.15
CA SER A 10 -4.57 37.38 24.76
C SER A 10 -5.84 38.03 25.30
N LEU A 11 -6.91 38.05 24.49
CA LEU A 11 -8.22 38.58 24.90
C LEU A 11 -8.84 37.75 26.02
N GLY A 12 -8.64 36.43 26.00
CA GLY A 12 -9.10 35.51 27.05
C GLY A 12 -8.26 35.54 28.33
N GLY A 13 -7.22 36.38 28.43
CA GLY A 13 -6.40 36.53 29.64
C GLY A 13 -5.45 35.36 29.94
N MET A 14 -5.34 34.36 29.05
CA MET A 14 -4.55 33.14 29.27
C MET A 14 -3.05 33.30 28.97
N VAL A 15 -2.64 34.51 28.61
CA VAL A 15 -1.22 34.89 28.57
C VAL A 15 -0.67 35.11 29.98
N ARG A 16 -1.54 35.25 31.00
CA ARG A 16 -1.14 35.41 32.40
C ARG A 16 -0.73 34.05 32.99
N PRO A 17 0.50 33.90 33.51
CA PRO A 17 0.92 32.67 34.17
C PRO A 17 0.05 32.29 35.38
N SER A 18 -0.52 33.29 36.07
CA SER A 18 -1.41 33.09 37.20
C SER A 18 -2.72 32.39 36.84
N ALA A 19 -3.23 32.57 35.62
CA ALA A 19 -4.46 31.89 35.16
C ALA A 19 -4.22 30.39 34.94
N VAL A 20 -3.01 30.01 34.50
CA VAL A 20 -2.60 28.60 34.33
C VAL A 20 -2.38 27.94 35.70
N ALA A 21 -1.67 28.62 36.60
CA ALA A 21 -1.44 28.12 37.95
C ALA A 21 -2.75 28.03 38.77
N GLY A 22 -3.64 29.00 38.63
CA GLY A 22 -4.95 29.03 39.28
C GLY A 22 -5.85 27.90 38.80
N ALA A 23 -5.83 27.54 37.52
CA ALA A 23 -6.64 26.43 36.99
C ALA A 23 -6.28 25.05 37.57
N LEU A 24 -5.07 24.90 38.10
CA LEU A 24 -4.56 23.67 38.71
C LEU A 24 -4.53 23.72 40.24
N SER A 25 -4.82 24.88 40.85
CA SER A 25 -4.77 25.08 42.30
C SER A 25 -6.15 24.92 42.94
N PRO A 26 -6.33 23.97 43.88
CA PRO A 26 -7.57 23.86 44.66
C PRO A 26 -7.81 25.06 45.58
N ALA A 27 -6.76 25.78 45.98
CA ALA A 27 -6.83 26.87 46.95
C ALA A 27 -7.08 28.25 46.31
N ALA A 28 -6.79 28.41 45.01
CA ALA A 28 -6.92 29.67 44.28
C ALA A 28 -7.42 29.39 42.86
N PHE A 29 -8.57 28.71 42.76
CA PHE A 29 -9.08 28.20 41.50
C PHE A 29 -9.48 29.31 40.52
N ASP A 30 -8.87 29.29 39.34
CA ASP A 30 -9.23 30.14 38.20
C ASP A 30 -9.82 29.28 37.07
N GLY A 31 -11.13 29.38 36.85
CA GLY A 31 -11.86 28.60 35.86
C GLY A 31 -11.65 29.03 34.40
N THR A 32 -10.94 30.13 34.14
CA THR A 32 -10.79 30.73 32.81
C THR A 32 -10.21 29.76 31.79
N LEU A 33 -9.19 28.99 32.20
CA LEU A 33 -8.56 27.97 31.35
C LEU A 33 -9.51 26.81 31.03
N TRP A 34 -10.26 26.34 32.03
CA TRP A 34 -11.24 25.26 31.88
C TRP A 34 -12.39 25.66 30.95
N ALA A 35 -12.89 26.89 31.07
CA ALA A 35 -13.93 27.42 30.19
C ALA A 35 -13.49 27.43 28.72
N LEU A 36 -12.24 27.84 28.43
CA LEU A 36 -11.70 27.80 27.08
C LEU A 36 -11.57 26.36 26.57
N PHE A 37 -11.02 25.46 27.38
CA PHE A 37 -10.82 24.06 26.99
C PHE A 37 -12.15 23.39 26.65
N MET A 38 -13.17 23.58 27.50
CA MET A 38 -14.50 23.04 27.26
C MET A 38 -15.14 23.66 26.03
N THR A 39 -14.98 24.96 25.80
CA THR A 39 -15.47 25.63 24.58
C THR A 39 -14.80 25.07 23.32
N ALA A 40 -13.48 24.90 23.33
CA ALA A 40 -12.73 24.33 22.21
C ALA A 40 -13.13 22.88 21.94
N LEU A 41 -13.34 22.06 22.97
CA LEU A 41 -13.86 20.70 22.84
C LEU A 41 -15.27 20.69 22.25
N SER A 42 -16.18 21.53 22.75
CA SER A 42 -17.54 21.65 22.21
C SER A 42 -17.57 22.12 20.76
N VAL A 43 -16.70 23.05 20.37
CA VAL A 43 -16.57 23.49 18.98
C VAL A 43 -16.01 22.36 18.10
N THR A 44 -14.92 21.72 18.52
CA THR A 44 -14.20 20.72 17.70
C THR A 44 -14.94 19.41 17.57
N PHE A 45 -15.63 18.95 18.62
CA PHE A 45 -16.31 17.66 18.62
C PHE A 45 -17.83 17.77 18.42
N GLY A 46 -18.44 18.87 18.88
CA GLY A 46 -19.88 19.11 18.75
C GLY A 46 -20.21 19.91 17.50
N LEU A 47 -19.85 21.20 17.49
CA LEU A 47 -20.26 22.11 16.41
C LEU A 47 -19.62 21.76 15.06
N TYR A 48 -18.37 21.31 15.03
CA TYR A 48 -17.74 20.84 13.81
C TYR A 48 -18.43 19.60 13.24
N ARG A 49 -18.88 18.66 14.08
CA ARG A 49 -19.64 17.49 13.61
C ARG A 49 -21.01 17.85 13.05
N ILE A 50 -21.68 18.82 13.67
CA ILE A 50 -22.96 19.35 13.17
C ILE A 50 -22.73 20.13 11.86
N ALA A 51 -21.66 20.92 11.79
CA ALA A 51 -21.31 21.65 10.57
C ALA A 51 -20.90 20.70 9.44
N SER A 52 -20.18 19.61 9.72
CA SER A 52 -19.76 18.63 8.71
C SER A 52 -20.92 17.83 8.13
N THR A 53 -22.03 17.65 8.86
CA THR A 53 -23.23 16.99 8.33
C THR A 53 -24.06 17.92 7.45
N VAL A 54 -24.03 19.23 7.72
CA VAL A 54 -24.81 20.25 6.96
C VAL A 54 -24.04 20.76 5.74
N VAL A 55 -22.73 20.97 5.88
CA VAL A 55 -21.87 21.49 4.82
C VAL A 55 -21.07 20.31 4.27
N ARG A 56 -21.56 19.67 3.20
CA ARG A 56 -20.82 18.64 2.43
C ARG A 56 -19.53 19.25 1.86
N ARG A 57 -18.49 19.37 2.68
CA ARG A 57 -17.14 19.73 2.26
C ARG A 57 -16.24 18.52 2.40
N ALA A 58 -15.40 18.33 1.39
CA ALA A 58 -14.34 17.34 1.38
C ALA A 58 -13.56 17.46 2.70
N GLU A 59 -13.46 16.35 3.42
CA GLU A 59 -12.65 16.29 4.63
C GLU A 59 -11.23 16.73 4.29
N ALA A 60 -10.65 17.60 5.12
CA ALA A 60 -9.21 17.79 5.09
C ALA A 60 -8.57 16.42 5.31
N VAL A 61 -7.78 15.97 4.35
CA VAL A 61 -7.10 14.66 4.33
C VAL A 61 -6.45 14.42 5.69
N ALA A 62 -7.10 13.61 6.53
CA ALA A 62 -6.50 13.11 7.73
C ALA A 62 -5.47 12.07 7.27
N THR A 63 -4.19 12.39 7.43
CA THR A 63 -3.08 11.47 7.17
C THR A 63 -3.15 10.30 8.16
N GLY A 64 -3.93 9.26 7.80
CA GLY A 64 -4.08 8.02 8.55
C GLY A 64 -4.66 8.18 9.96
N LYS A 65 -5.35 7.15 10.46
CA LYS A 65 -5.56 7.04 11.91
C LYS A 65 -4.19 6.77 12.53
N ALA A 66 -3.56 7.80 13.10
CA ALA A 66 -2.45 7.57 14.01
C ALA A 66 -2.95 6.64 15.13
N VAL A 67 -2.38 5.45 15.23
CA VAL A 67 -2.67 4.53 16.34
C VAL A 67 -2.25 5.26 17.61
N ILE A 68 -3.22 5.55 18.49
CA ILE A 68 -2.92 6.14 19.79
C ILE A 68 -2.21 5.08 20.61
N ASP A 69 -0.88 5.09 20.55
CA ASP A 69 -0.06 4.13 21.26
C ASP A 69 0.30 4.62 22.67
N ARG A 70 0.80 3.71 23.51
CA ARG A 70 1.17 4.02 24.90
C ARG A 70 2.29 5.07 24.99
N ARG A 71 3.13 5.21 23.96
CA ARG A 71 4.21 6.20 23.92
C ARG A 71 3.65 7.59 23.63
N LEU A 72 2.69 7.70 22.73
CA LEU A 72 1.98 8.94 22.44
C LEU A 72 1.17 9.41 23.66
N MET A 73 0.45 8.50 24.32
CA MET A 73 -0.27 8.82 25.56
C MET A 73 0.68 9.27 26.67
N GLY A 74 1.78 8.53 26.87
CA GLY A 74 2.80 8.88 27.87
C GLY A 74 3.49 10.21 27.57
N GLY A 75 3.83 10.48 26.30
CA GLY A 75 4.41 11.74 25.86
C GLY A 75 3.47 12.92 26.05
N ALA A 76 2.19 12.77 25.70
CA ALA A 76 1.17 13.80 25.92
C ALA A 76 0.95 14.08 27.41
N MET A 77 0.98 13.05 28.26
CA MET A 77 0.85 13.20 29.72
C MET A 77 2.07 13.93 30.31
N LEU A 78 3.29 13.52 29.97
CA LEU A 78 4.52 14.19 30.40
C LEU A 78 4.57 15.65 29.92
N PHE A 79 4.15 15.89 28.68
CA PHE A 79 4.03 17.23 28.11
C PHE A 79 3.03 18.10 28.88
N GLY A 80 1.86 17.56 29.23
CA GLY A 80 0.85 18.26 30.03
C GLY A 80 1.31 18.57 31.46
N VAL A 81 2.00 17.63 32.12
CA VAL A 81 2.59 17.85 33.46
C VAL A 81 3.68 18.92 33.40
N GLY A 82 4.55 18.87 32.39
CA GLY A 82 5.59 19.88 32.18
C GLY A 82 5.01 21.28 31.98
N TRP A 83 3.94 21.41 31.20
CA TRP A 83 3.20 22.67 31.03
C TRP A 83 2.64 23.20 32.35
N GLY A 84 1.96 22.33 33.13
CA GLY A 84 1.36 22.71 34.40
C GLY A 84 2.39 23.21 35.43
N LEU A 85 3.56 22.57 35.50
CA LEU A 85 4.64 22.97 36.40
C LEU A 85 5.36 24.26 35.97
N ALA A 86 5.50 24.49 34.66
CA ALA A 86 6.12 25.70 34.13
C ALA A 86 5.21 26.94 34.23
N GLY A 87 3.89 26.76 34.36
CA GLY A 87 2.92 27.85 34.42
C GLY A 87 2.80 28.64 33.11
N VAL A 88 3.36 28.16 32.00
CA VAL A 88 3.42 28.86 30.70
C VAL A 88 2.92 27.94 29.59
N CYS A 89 1.81 28.32 28.94
CA CYS A 89 1.30 27.61 27.77
C CYS A 89 2.20 27.85 26.54
N PRO A 90 2.45 26.84 25.69
CA PRO A 90 3.24 27.00 24.46
C PRO A 90 2.61 27.95 23.43
N GLY A 91 1.28 28.11 23.43
CA GLY A 91 0.57 29.03 22.51
C GLY A 91 0.91 30.51 22.73
N PRO A 92 0.79 31.04 23.97
CA PRO A 92 1.20 32.40 24.32
C PRO A 92 2.71 32.66 24.30
N LEU A 93 3.54 31.63 24.14
CA LEU A 93 5.01 31.74 24.28
C LEU A 93 5.59 32.86 23.40
N ILE A 94 5.15 32.96 22.15
CA ILE A 94 5.59 33.99 21.20
C ILE A 94 5.17 35.40 21.67
N VAL A 95 4.01 35.52 22.30
CA VAL A 95 3.50 36.79 22.86
C VAL A 95 4.27 37.15 24.15
N CYS A 96 4.58 36.17 25.00
CA CYS A 96 5.36 36.35 26.23
C CYS A 96 6.82 36.73 25.95
N ILE A 97 7.43 36.20 24.87
CA ILE A 97 8.77 36.60 24.42
C ILE A 97 8.80 38.09 24.06
N GLY A 98 7.76 38.58 23.40
CA GLY A 98 7.63 40.01 23.05
C GLY A 98 7.33 40.91 24.25
N ALA A 99 6.60 40.41 25.25
CA ALA A 99 6.14 41.20 26.40
C ALA A 99 7.12 41.20 27.60
N ALA A 100 7.85 40.11 27.83
CA ALA A 100 8.77 39.95 28.97
C ALA A 100 9.88 38.91 28.66
N PRO A 101 10.88 39.27 27.82
CA PRO A 101 11.89 38.34 27.31
C PRO A 101 12.81 37.72 28.38
N THR A 102 12.83 38.28 29.60
CA THR A 102 13.69 37.83 30.71
C THR A 102 12.96 36.97 31.75
N ALA A 103 11.71 36.58 31.51
CA ALA A 103 10.95 35.79 32.48
C ALA A 103 11.61 34.41 32.72
N PRO A 104 11.89 34.01 33.97
CA PRO A 104 12.55 32.73 34.29
C PRO A 104 11.86 31.49 33.70
N GLY A 105 10.53 31.54 33.60
CA GLY A 105 9.72 30.45 33.01
C GLY A 105 9.98 30.23 31.51
N LEU A 106 10.39 31.26 30.76
CA LEU A 106 10.74 31.14 29.34
C LEU A 106 12.04 30.35 29.16
N VAL A 107 13.07 30.68 29.95
CA VAL A 107 14.37 29.99 29.93
C VAL A 107 14.20 28.53 30.34
N LEU A 108 13.40 28.25 31.37
CA LEU A 108 13.11 26.90 31.84
C LEU A 108 12.39 26.08 30.76
N LEU A 109 11.37 26.65 30.11
CA LEU A 109 10.60 25.95 29.08
C LEU A 109 11.45 25.64 27.85
N PHE A 110 12.21 26.62 27.32
CA PHE A 110 13.09 26.38 26.18
C PHE A 110 14.20 25.40 26.51
N GLY A 111 14.81 25.51 27.69
CA GLY A 111 15.85 24.59 28.17
C GLY A 111 15.33 23.15 28.29
N CYS A 112 14.20 22.96 28.99
CA CYS A 112 13.61 21.64 29.18
C CYS A 112 13.06 21.04 27.89
N THR A 113 12.46 21.85 27.00
CA THR A 113 11.96 21.37 25.70
C THR A 113 13.12 20.96 24.81
N SER A 114 14.18 21.78 24.72
CA SER A 114 15.37 21.46 23.91
C SER A 114 16.09 20.22 24.44
N LEU A 115 16.24 20.10 25.76
CA LEU A 115 16.82 18.93 26.42
C LEU A 115 15.95 17.68 26.21
N GLY A 116 14.63 17.81 26.32
CA GLY A 116 13.67 16.74 26.07
C GLY A 116 13.68 16.27 24.62
N MET A 117 13.77 17.19 23.65
CA MET A 117 13.94 16.86 22.23
C MET A 117 15.30 16.19 21.97
N ALA A 118 16.38 16.66 22.60
CA ALA A 118 17.70 16.04 22.50
C ALA A 118 17.69 14.62 23.08
N LEU A 119 17.13 14.41 24.28
CA LEU A 119 16.98 13.09 24.91
C LEU A 119 16.05 12.16 24.13
N ALA A 120 14.92 12.66 23.62
CA ALA A 120 14.03 11.88 22.79
C ALA A 120 14.72 11.48 21.48
N SER A 121 15.56 12.35 20.90
CA SER A 121 16.33 12.04 19.71
C SER A 121 17.38 10.97 19.96
N THR A 122 18.08 11.00 21.10
CA THR A 122 19.09 10.00 21.46
C THR A 122 18.46 8.67 21.85
N VAL A 123 17.36 8.66 22.62
CA VAL A 123 16.60 7.45 22.95
C VAL A 123 15.94 6.85 21.71
N SER A 124 15.41 7.67 20.80
CA SER A 124 14.89 7.20 19.51
C SER A 124 15.98 6.73 18.56
N SER A 125 17.22 7.20 18.72
CA SER A 125 18.40 6.71 18.01
C SER A 125 18.87 5.37 18.60
N ALA A 126 18.86 5.22 19.92
CA ALA A 126 19.24 4.00 20.63
C ALA A 126 18.22 2.86 20.47
N ALA A 127 16.91 3.18 20.43
CA ALA A 127 15.84 2.20 20.20
C ALA A 127 15.68 1.81 18.72
N ARG A 128 16.46 2.40 17.80
CA ARG A 128 16.47 2.12 16.35
C ARG A 128 17.56 1.14 15.90
N THR A 129 18.24 0.46 16.82
CA THR A 129 19.22 -0.56 16.45
C THR A 129 18.54 -1.90 16.18
N THR A 130 17.70 -1.95 15.13
CA THR A 130 17.82 -3.11 14.24
C THR A 130 19.23 -3.02 13.64
N PRO A 131 20.05 -4.09 13.65
CA PRO A 131 21.36 -4.06 13.01
C PRO A 131 21.21 -3.50 11.59
N ALA A 132 22.16 -2.65 11.17
CA ALA A 132 22.20 -2.20 9.78
C ALA A 132 22.16 -3.45 8.89
N PRO A 133 21.32 -3.48 7.83
CA PRO A 133 21.21 -4.65 6.98
C PRO A 133 22.60 -5.00 6.45
N GLN A 134 23.01 -6.26 6.60
CA GLN A 134 24.30 -6.70 6.09
C GLN A 134 24.25 -6.64 4.56
N VAL A 135 24.95 -5.66 3.98
CA VAL A 135 25.09 -5.48 2.53
C VAL A 135 26.33 -6.23 2.06
N ALA A 136 26.19 -6.99 0.98
CA ALA A 136 27.29 -7.73 0.37
C ALA A 136 28.36 -6.77 -0.18
N SER A 137 29.63 -7.21 -0.17
CA SER A 137 30.72 -6.44 -0.78
C SER A 137 30.56 -6.38 -2.31
N ALA A 138 31.15 -5.35 -2.93
CA ALA A 138 31.18 -5.23 -4.39
C ALA A 138 31.76 -6.48 -5.06
N ASP A 139 32.87 -7.01 -4.52
CA ASP A 139 33.51 -8.23 -5.02
C ASP A 139 32.60 -9.46 -4.95
N ALA A 140 31.82 -9.59 -3.86
CA ALA A 140 30.87 -10.69 -3.71
C ALA A 140 29.74 -10.61 -4.74
N ILE A 141 29.30 -9.40 -5.08
CA ILE A 141 28.29 -9.17 -6.12
C ILE A 141 28.88 -9.44 -7.50
N GLU A 142 30.08 -8.95 -7.79
CA GLU A 142 30.76 -9.22 -9.06
C GLU A 142 30.97 -10.72 -9.28
N ALA A 143 31.43 -11.42 -8.25
CA ALA A 143 31.58 -12.87 -8.25
C ALA A 143 30.24 -13.58 -8.48
N ALA A 144 29.18 -13.19 -7.77
CA ALA A 144 27.85 -13.79 -7.96
C ALA A 144 27.30 -13.55 -9.37
N LEU A 145 27.44 -12.34 -9.89
CA LEU A 145 26.99 -12.00 -11.24
C LEU A 145 27.82 -12.70 -12.32
N SER A 146 29.01 -13.24 -12.02
CA SER A 146 29.78 -14.03 -12.99
C SER A 146 29.07 -15.33 -13.42
N ASP A 147 28.15 -15.86 -12.59
CA ASP A 147 27.26 -16.94 -12.99
C ASP A 147 26.21 -16.41 -14.01
N PRO A 148 26.11 -16.96 -15.23
CA PRO A 148 25.12 -16.53 -16.21
C PRO A 148 23.66 -16.76 -15.78
N ARG A 149 23.42 -17.61 -14.78
CA ARG A 149 22.10 -17.83 -14.19
C ARG A 149 21.77 -16.85 -13.07
N ALA A 150 22.72 -16.03 -12.63
CA ALA A 150 22.47 -15.02 -11.61
C ALA A 150 21.35 -14.07 -12.04
N ARG A 151 20.51 -13.69 -11.09
CA ARG A 151 19.41 -12.75 -11.33
C ARG A 151 19.45 -11.62 -10.31
N VAL A 152 19.29 -10.41 -10.82
CA VAL A 152 19.08 -9.23 -10.00
C VAL A 152 17.60 -9.11 -9.74
N VAL A 153 17.20 -8.86 -8.50
CA VAL A 153 15.80 -8.73 -8.09
C VAL A 153 15.58 -7.38 -7.43
N ASP A 154 14.73 -6.55 -8.03
CA ASP A 154 14.24 -5.33 -7.43
C ASP A 154 13.08 -5.67 -6.48
N VAL A 155 13.32 -5.51 -5.18
CA VAL A 155 12.31 -5.76 -4.14
C VAL A 155 11.57 -4.50 -3.73
N ARG A 156 11.72 -3.41 -4.48
CA ARG A 156 11.01 -2.14 -4.25
C ARG A 156 9.67 -2.13 -5.00
N PRO A 157 8.65 -1.42 -4.47
CA PRO A 157 7.47 -1.08 -5.26
C PRO A 157 7.87 -0.24 -6.49
N LEU A 158 7.25 -0.47 -7.66
CA LEU A 158 7.59 0.28 -8.90
C LEU A 158 7.36 1.80 -8.79
N THR A 159 6.58 2.27 -7.83
CA THR A 159 6.36 3.71 -7.58
C THR A 159 7.55 4.40 -6.90
N THR A 160 8.53 3.63 -6.42
CA THR A 160 9.67 4.16 -5.67
C THR A 160 10.73 4.71 -6.62
N VAL A 161 10.64 6.00 -6.95
CA VAL A 161 11.71 6.76 -7.61
C VAL A 161 12.46 7.56 -6.57
N GLU A 162 13.79 7.50 -6.59
CA GLU A 162 14.62 8.21 -5.62
C GLU A 162 15.66 9.07 -6.34
N SER A 163 15.59 10.38 -6.10
CA SER A 163 16.64 11.32 -6.48
C SER A 163 17.82 11.12 -5.54
N THR A 164 18.98 10.86 -6.12
CA THR A 164 20.26 10.81 -5.43
C THR A 164 21.14 11.96 -5.91
N ASP A 165 22.26 12.23 -5.25
CA ASP A 165 23.25 13.23 -5.72
C ASP A 165 23.81 12.90 -7.12
N VAL A 166 23.53 11.70 -7.62
CA VAL A 166 23.89 11.17 -8.95
C VAL A 166 22.73 11.15 -9.95
N GLY A 167 21.57 11.73 -9.60
CA GLY A 167 20.38 11.82 -10.44
C GLY A 167 19.21 10.94 -10.00
N ASP A 168 18.12 10.99 -10.77
CA ASP A 168 16.92 10.18 -10.55
C ASP A 168 17.20 8.70 -10.84
N PHE A 169 17.03 7.85 -9.82
CA PHE A 169 17.26 6.42 -9.95
C PHE A 169 15.97 5.66 -10.25
N VAL A 170 15.87 5.07 -11.45
CA VAL A 170 14.66 4.38 -11.96
C VAL A 170 14.74 2.84 -11.86
N GLY A 171 15.89 2.24 -11.52
CA GLY A 171 16.04 0.79 -11.33
C GLY A 171 17.21 0.19 -12.09
N VAL A 172 17.50 -1.09 -11.85
CA VAL A 172 18.56 -1.82 -12.57
C VAL A 172 17.93 -2.45 -13.82
N SER A 173 18.41 -2.08 -15.01
CA SER A 173 17.92 -2.66 -16.26
C SER A 173 18.07 -4.18 -16.25
N GLY A 174 17.00 -4.89 -16.62
CA GLY A 174 16.98 -6.36 -16.63
C GLY A 174 16.81 -7.02 -15.25
N ALA A 175 16.60 -6.25 -14.18
CA ALA A 175 16.23 -6.81 -12.89
C ALA A 175 14.80 -7.38 -12.91
N LEU A 176 14.63 -8.50 -12.23
CA LEU A 176 13.35 -9.10 -11.91
C LEU A 176 12.61 -8.20 -10.93
N SER A 177 11.34 -7.94 -11.17
CA SER A 177 10.52 -7.18 -10.23
C SER A 177 9.77 -8.14 -9.30
N ALA A 178 10.16 -8.19 -8.04
CA ALA A 178 9.51 -9.01 -7.01
C ALA A 178 9.38 -8.21 -5.71
N VAL A 179 8.34 -7.39 -5.63
CA VAL A 179 8.13 -6.43 -4.54
C VAL A 179 8.03 -7.13 -3.17
N TRP A 180 8.82 -6.64 -2.20
CA TRP A 180 8.68 -7.05 -0.80
C TRP A 180 7.47 -6.36 -0.15
N ASP A 181 6.58 -7.16 0.44
CA ASP A 181 5.47 -6.69 1.26
C ASP A 181 5.90 -6.63 2.73
N ASP A 182 6.07 -5.41 3.26
CA ASP A 182 6.46 -5.18 4.65
C ASP A 182 5.37 -5.56 5.67
N LYS A 183 4.09 -5.57 5.29
CA LYS A 183 2.99 -5.93 6.19
C LYS A 183 2.87 -7.45 6.30
N ALA A 184 2.92 -8.14 5.17
CA ALA A 184 2.82 -9.60 5.12
C ALA A 184 4.15 -10.30 5.43
N ALA A 185 5.28 -9.59 5.33
CA ALA A 185 6.62 -10.14 5.39
C ALA A 185 6.88 -11.23 4.33
N THR A 186 6.51 -10.94 3.06
CA THR A 186 6.55 -11.89 1.94
C THR A 186 6.89 -11.22 0.61
N MET A 187 7.15 -11.99 -0.45
CA MET A 187 7.40 -11.48 -1.82
C MET A 187 7.02 -12.50 -2.92
N PRO A 188 6.63 -12.07 -4.13
CA PRO A 188 6.07 -12.96 -5.15
C PRO A 188 7.09 -14.00 -5.66
N MET A 189 7.03 -15.22 -5.12
CA MET A 189 7.97 -16.31 -5.43
C MET A 189 7.92 -16.78 -6.88
N GLY A 190 6.77 -16.68 -7.54
CA GLY A 190 6.62 -17.01 -8.95
C GLY A 190 7.35 -16.05 -9.90
N ALA A 191 7.68 -14.83 -9.43
CA ALA A 191 8.51 -13.89 -10.17
C ALA A 191 10.01 -14.19 -10.04
N LEU A 192 10.39 -15.19 -9.24
CA LEU A 192 11.77 -15.63 -9.04
C LEU A 192 12.06 -16.91 -9.84
N PRO A 193 13.33 -17.18 -10.18
CA PRO A 193 13.72 -18.45 -10.78
C PRO A 193 13.31 -19.64 -9.92
N ALA A 194 12.81 -20.70 -10.55
CA ALA A 194 12.54 -21.96 -9.86
C ALA A 194 13.81 -22.62 -9.30
N ASP A 195 14.98 -22.31 -9.89
CA ASP A 195 16.28 -22.73 -9.38
C ASP A 195 16.68 -21.94 -8.13
N LYS A 196 16.64 -22.61 -6.98
CA LYS A 196 16.99 -22.06 -5.66
C LYS A 196 18.51 -22.02 -5.38
N ALA A 197 19.32 -22.57 -6.28
CA ALA A 197 20.78 -22.59 -6.15
C ALA A 197 21.48 -21.44 -6.88
N SER A 198 20.85 -20.89 -7.92
CA SER A 198 21.41 -19.75 -8.66
C SER A 198 21.49 -18.50 -7.79
N PRO A 199 22.54 -17.66 -7.94
CA PRO A 199 22.66 -16.43 -7.15
C PRO A 199 21.52 -15.45 -7.40
N LEU A 200 20.84 -15.03 -6.33
CA LEU A 200 19.88 -13.94 -6.34
C LEU A 200 20.49 -12.70 -5.67
N ILE A 201 20.58 -11.62 -6.43
CA ILE A 201 21.09 -10.35 -5.95
C ILE A 201 19.90 -9.42 -5.73
N LEU A 202 19.48 -9.27 -4.47
CA LEU A 202 18.36 -8.42 -4.09
C LEU A 202 18.84 -6.98 -3.92
N HIS A 203 18.14 -6.03 -4.53
CA HIS A 203 18.44 -4.62 -4.35
C HIS A 203 17.21 -3.83 -3.88
N CYS A 204 17.46 -2.87 -3.00
CA CYS A 204 16.48 -1.89 -2.55
C CYS A 204 17.21 -0.66 -2.02
N ASN A 205 16.54 0.48 -1.82
CA ASN A 205 17.20 1.74 -1.46
C ASN A 205 18.29 1.65 -0.35
N SER A 206 17.88 1.21 0.84
CA SER A 206 18.76 1.17 2.03
C SER A 206 19.27 -0.23 2.38
N GLY A 207 19.00 -1.23 1.55
CA GLY A 207 19.25 -2.65 1.85
C GLY A 207 18.34 -3.26 2.92
N ARG A 208 17.45 -2.49 3.58
CA ARG A 208 16.56 -3.02 4.62
C ARG A 208 15.52 -3.99 4.08
N ARG A 209 14.79 -3.62 3.02
CA ARG A 209 13.83 -4.54 2.38
C ARG A 209 14.52 -5.76 1.78
N ALA A 210 15.66 -5.56 1.13
CA ALA A 210 16.46 -6.63 0.57
C ALA A 210 16.98 -7.59 1.66
N ALA A 211 17.33 -7.10 2.85
CA ALA A 211 17.67 -7.98 3.98
C ALA A 211 16.48 -8.81 4.47
N LYS A 212 15.28 -8.20 4.60
CA LYS A 212 14.07 -8.93 4.99
C LYS A 212 13.69 -9.98 3.94
N ALA A 213 13.71 -9.58 2.66
CA ALA A 213 13.49 -10.46 1.53
C ALA A 213 14.52 -11.59 1.48
N ALA A 214 15.80 -11.31 1.74
CA ALA A 214 16.84 -12.34 1.78
C ALA A 214 16.58 -13.37 2.90
N ALA A 215 16.19 -12.91 4.09
CA ALA A 215 15.82 -13.80 5.19
C ALA A 215 14.62 -14.68 4.84
N PHE A 216 13.60 -14.10 4.20
CA PHE A 216 12.45 -14.83 3.70
C PHE A 216 12.83 -15.86 2.63
N LEU A 217 13.62 -15.47 1.62
CA LEU A 217 14.07 -16.39 0.57
C LEU A 217 14.93 -17.53 1.12
N ALA A 218 15.75 -17.27 2.14
CA ALA A 218 16.47 -18.32 2.83
C ALA A 218 15.51 -19.32 3.52
N SER A 219 14.43 -18.83 4.13
CA SER A 219 13.38 -19.71 4.70
C SER A 219 12.61 -20.50 3.63
N GLU A 220 12.51 -19.96 2.41
CA GLU A 220 11.96 -20.64 1.23
C GLU A 220 12.99 -21.55 0.53
N GLY A 221 14.20 -21.72 1.08
CA GLY A 221 15.22 -22.66 0.60
C GLY A 221 16.15 -22.12 -0.49
N PHE A 222 16.17 -20.81 -0.74
CA PHE A 222 17.21 -20.20 -1.58
C PHE A 222 18.53 -20.18 -0.84
N THR A 223 19.57 -20.70 -1.50
CA THR A 223 20.87 -20.96 -0.86
C THR A 223 21.89 -19.84 -1.06
N HIS A 224 21.72 -19.04 -2.11
CA HIS A 224 22.67 -17.99 -2.51
C HIS A 224 21.94 -16.66 -2.74
N VAL A 225 21.57 -15.98 -1.65
CA VAL A 225 20.88 -14.69 -1.71
C VAL A 225 21.77 -13.59 -1.15
N LEU A 226 22.07 -12.60 -1.98
CA LEU A 226 22.90 -11.46 -1.61
C LEU A 226 22.06 -10.20 -1.53
N ASN A 227 22.22 -9.46 -0.44
CA ASN A 227 21.68 -8.12 -0.32
C ASN A 227 22.68 -7.12 -0.92
N ALA A 228 22.41 -6.64 -2.12
CA ALA A 228 23.20 -5.59 -2.75
C ALA A 228 22.89 -4.19 -2.23
N GLY A 229 21.82 -4.05 -1.45
CA GLY A 229 21.30 -2.77 -1.03
C GLY A 229 20.99 -1.84 -2.21
N GLY A 230 21.30 -0.57 -2.09
CA GLY A 230 20.98 0.48 -3.04
C GLY A 230 21.73 1.77 -2.74
N PRO A 231 21.32 2.90 -3.34
CA PRO A 231 22.08 4.15 -3.28
C PRO A 231 22.34 4.68 -1.87
N GLN A 232 21.47 4.36 -0.90
CA GLN A 232 21.63 4.77 0.50
C GLN A 232 22.30 3.70 1.37
N SER A 233 22.78 2.60 0.80
CA SER A 233 23.36 1.50 1.55
C SER A 233 24.86 1.37 1.29
N GLY A 234 25.67 1.64 2.31
CA GLY A 234 27.09 1.27 2.31
C GLY A 234 27.94 1.92 1.21
N PRO A 235 29.18 1.45 1.01
CA PRO A 235 30.15 2.10 0.13
C PRO A 235 29.65 2.23 -1.31
N PRO A 236 29.99 3.32 -2.03
CA PRO A 236 29.48 3.64 -3.37
C PRO A 236 29.76 2.57 -4.44
N HIS A 237 30.55 1.54 -4.15
CA HIS A 237 31.00 0.52 -5.10
C HIS A 237 29.96 -0.58 -5.35
N THR A 238 29.20 -1.00 -4.35
CA THR A 238 28.27 -2.15 -4.42
C THR A 238 27.17 -1.94 -5.45
N PHE A 239 26.52 -0.77 -5.42
CA PHE A 239 25.47 -0.42 -6.38
C PHE A 239 26.02 -0.13 -7.79
N ASN A 240 27.21 0.48 -7.87
CA ASN A 240 27.87 0.78 -9.14
C ASN A 240 28.17 -0.48 -9.98
N VAL A 241 28.38 -1.63 -9.34
CA VAL A 241 28.53 -2.93 -10.03
C VAL A 241 27.24 -3.31 -10.77
N LEU A 242 26.08 -3.18 -10.11
CA LEU A 242 24.77 -3.49 -10.71
C LEU A 242 24.46 -2.55 -11.88
N ALA A 243 24.74 -1.25 -11.72
CA ALA A 243 24.49 -0.26 -12.76
C ALA A 243 25.36 -0.46 -14.02
N ARG A 244 26.63 -0.86 -13.87
CA ARG A 244 27.56 -1.09 -14.99
C ARG A 244 27.20 -2.32 -15.82
N ARG A 245 26.64 -3.36 -15.20
CA ARG A 245 26.36 -4.65 -15.86
C ARG A 245 25.03 -4.71 -16.60
N ALA A 246 24.23 -3.65 -16.55
CA ALA A 246 22.96 -3.47 -17.27
C ALA A 246 23.05 -3.57 -18.82
N GLY A 247 24.23 -3.84 -19.39
CA GLY A 247 24.44 -4.09 -20.82
C GLY A 247 24.85 -5.54 -21.11
N THR A 248 23.87 -6.45 -21.23
CA THR A 248 23.63 -7.42 -22.31
C THR A 248 22.59 -8.49 -21.89
N HIS A 249 21.83 -8.96 -22.88
CA HIS A 249 20.45 -9.48 -22.84
C HIS A 249 20.12 -10.63 -21.87
N SER A 250 18.93 -10.56 -21.25
CA SER A 250 18.20 -11.71 -20.71
C SER A 250 16.70 -11.55 -20.91
N HIS A 251 16.09 -12.55 -21.54
CA HIS A 251 14.65 -12.70 -21.67
C HIS A 251 14.00 -13.06 -20.33
N GLN A 252 12.70 -12.75 -20.25
CA GLN A 252 11.72 -13.20 -19.27
C GLN A 252 11.96 -12.75 -17.83
N LEU A 253 11.36 -11.59 -17.50
CA LEU A 253 10.49 -11.34 -16.34
C LEU A 253 10.23 -9.82 -16.28
N GLY A 254 8.95 -9.45 -16.27
CA GLY A 254 8.52 -8.06 -16.41
C GLY A 254 8.63 -7.22 -15.14
N LEU A 255 8.30 -5.94 -15.30
CA LEU A 255 8.03 -5.05 -14.17
C LEU A 255 6.69 -5.46 -13.55
N PHE A 256 6.64 -5.56 -12.21
CA PHE A 256 5.43 -5.88 -11.47
C PHE A 256 5.28 -4.94 -10.27
N ALA A 257 4.19 -4.20 -10.20
CA ALA A 257 3.76 -3.50 -8.98
C ALA A 257 2.32 -3.81 -8.66
N HIS A 258 2.00 -3.52 -7.40
CA HIS A 258 0.64 -3.39 -6.94
C HIS A 258 0.44 -2.00 -6.34
N PHE A 259 -0.80 -1.55 -6.36
CA PHE A 259 -1.31 -0.42 -5.62
C PHE A 259 -2.44 -0.94 -4.74
N PHE A 260 -2.63 -0.33 -3.57
CA PHE A 260 -3.69 -0.74 -2.65
C PHE A 260 -4.53 0.47 -2.24
N ASP A 261 -5.82 0.46 -2.62
CA ASP A 261 -6.79 1.46 -2.22
C ASP A 261 -7.30 1.16 -0.81
N GLY A 262 -6.49 1.42 0.21
CA GLY A 262 -6.77 0.94 1.57
C GLY A 262 -7.99 1.58 2.24
N ALA A 263 -8.84 0.74 2.85
CA ALA A 263 -9.99 1.20 3.64
C ALA A 263 -9.65 2.16 4.78
N ASP A 264 -8.42 2.10 5.33
CA ASP A 264 -7.93 3.02 6.36
C ASP A 264 -7.86 4.49 5.89
N ALA A 265 -7.77 4.70 4.57
CA ALA A 265 -7.80 6.00 3.91
C ALA A 265 -9.17 6.32 3.27
N GLY A 266 -10.21 5.54 3.59
CA GLY A 266 -11.55 5.67 2.98
C GLY A 266 -11.72 4.89 1.66
N GLY A 267 -10.74 4.08 1.29
CA GLY A 267 -10.74 3.25 0.09
C GLY A 267 -11.59 1.97 0.20
N SER A 268 -11.49 1.16 -0.84
CA SER A 268 -12.26 -0.08 -1.11
C SER A 268 -11.54 -1.38 -0.71
N SER A 269 -10.29 -1.28 -0.28
CA SER A 269 -9.34 -2.39 -0.08
C SER A 269 -9.00 -3.16 -1.38
N THR A 270 -9.06 -2.48 -2.52
CA THR A 270 -8.74 -3.07 -3.82
C THR A 270 -7.24 -3.05 -4.11
N TYR A 271 -6.74 -4.15 -4.65
CA TYR A 271 -5.45 -4.23 -5.32
C TYR A 271 -5.59 -3.94 -6.81
N THR A 272 -4.79 -2.99 -7.29
CA THR A 272 -4.56 -2.77 -8.72
C THR A 272 -3.17 -3.26 -9.06
N PHE A 273 -3.03 -4.10 -10.09
CA PHE A 273 -1.74 -4.65 -10.50
C PHE A 273 -1.24 -4.00 -11.79
N LEU A 274 0.01 -3.53 -11.79
CA LEU A 274 0.73 -3.00 -12.95
C LEU A 274 1.74 -4.01 -13.43
N LEU A 275 1.61 -4.45 -14.67
CA LEU A 275 2.59 -5.30 -15.34
C LEU A 275 3.22 -4.49 -16.47
N GLY A 276 4.55 -4.41 -16.50
CA GLY A 276 5.32 -3.75 -17.55
C GLY A 276 6.26 -4.73 -18.26
N GLU A 277 6.51 -4.48 -19.54
CA GLU A 277 7.50 -5.21 -20.33
C GLU A 277 8.68 -4.26 -20.65
N PRO A 278 9.88 -4.51 -20.09
CA PRO A 278 10.99 -3.56 -20.15
C PRO A 278 11.50 -3.19 -21.55
N HIS A 279 11.35 -4.06 -22.56
CA HIS A 279 11.90 -3.85 -23.89
C HIS A 279 10.98 -2.98 -24.77
N SER A 280 9.74 -3.42 -24.95
CA SER A 280 8.69 -2.70 -25.68
C SER A 280 8.20 -1.45 -24.95
N LYS A 281 8.51 -1.34 -23.65
CA LYS A 281 7.99 -0.31 -22.73
C LYS A 281 6.47 -0.35 -22.61
N GLU A 282 5.79 -1.39 -23.08
CA GLU A 282 4.35 -1.50 -22.88
C GLU A 282 4.03 -1.90 -21.43
N ALA A 283 2.85 -1.48 -20.98
CA ALA A 283 2.31 -1.86 -19.69
C ALA A 283 0.81 -2.14 -19.77
N ILE A 284 0.33 -2.92 -18.80
CA ILE A 284 -1.09 -3.18 -18.57
C ILE A 284 -1.43 -2.97 -17.09
N LEU A 285 -2.67 -2.59 -16.81
CA LEU A 285 -3.23 -2.52 -15.47
C LEU A 285 -4.36 -3.55 -15.31
N ILE A 286 -4.45 -4.20 -14.15
CA ILE A 286 -5.55 -5.10 -13.78
C ILE A 286 -6.26 -4.50 -12.56
N ASP A 287 -7.58 -4.39 -12.66
CA ASP A 287 -8.49 -3.82 -11.65
C ASP A 287 -8.10 -2.39 -11.19
N PRO A 288 -7.95 -1.42 -12.10
CA PRO A 288 -7.67 -0.04 -11.72
C PRO A 288 -8.87 0.63 -11.07
N VAL A 289 -8.65 1.31 -9.94
CA VAL A 289 -9.67 2.12 -9.24
C VAL A 289 -9.69 3.56 -9.78
N PHE A 290 -10.87 4.16 -9.89
CA PHE A 290 -11.05 5.52 -10.43
C PHE A 290 -10.22 6.58 -9.69
N GLU A 291 -10.28 6.57 -8.36
CA GLU A 291 -9.56 7.51 -7.50
C GLU A 291 -8.02 7.35 -7.59
N GLY A 292 -7.54 6.16 -8.00
CA GLY A 292 -6.12 5.86 -8.14
C GLY A 292 -5.50 6.25 -9.48
N VAL A 293 -6.28 6.70 -10.47
CA VAL A 293 -5.82 6.88 -11.86
C VAL A 293 -4.61 7.80 -11.98
N ASP A 294 -4.60 8.95 -11.30
CA ASP A 294 -3.44 9.86 -11.37
C ASP A 294 -2.18 9.20 -10.77
N THR A 295 -2.32 8.44 -9.68
CA THR A 295 -1.20 7.69 -9.06
C THR A 295 -0.64 6.64 -10.03
N TYR A 296 -1.51 5.91 -10.74
CA TYR A 296 -1.07 4.90 -11.70
C TYR A 296 -0.36 5.53 -12.89
N LEU A 297 -0.90 6.62 -13.45
CA LEU A 297 -0.32 7.32 -14.58
C LEU A 297 1.03 7.95 -14.23
N GLU A 298 1.16 8.57 -13.05
CA GLU A 298 2.44 9.06 -12.57
C GLU A 298 3.49 7.96 -12.45
N ALA A 299 3.10 6.78 -11.94
CA ALA A 299 4.00 5.64 -11.85
C ALA A 299 4.44 5.15 -13.23
N ILE A 300 3.49 5.01 -14.17
CA ILE A 300 3.75 4.57 -15.54
C ILE A 300 4.69 5.55 -16.26
N ASP A 301 4.46 6.86 -16.12
CA ASP A 301 5.30 7.90 -16.72
C ASP A 301 6.72 7.89 -16.13
N LYS A 302 6.85 7.77 -14.80
CA LYS A 302 8.13 7.66 -14.09
C LYS A 302 8.95 6.44 -14.54
N LEU A 303 8.28 5.35 -14.88
CA LEU A 303 8.92 4.12 -15.37
C LEU A 303 9.24 4.17 -16.87
N GLY A 304 8.86 5.24 -17.56
CA GLY A 304 9.00 5.36 -19.02
C GLY A 304 8.20 4.29 -19.77
N LEU A 305 7.07 3.86 -19.19
CA LEU A 305 6.18 2.86 -19.78
C LEU A 305 5.02 3.53 -20.50
N ARG A 306 4.42 2.78 -21.43
CA ARG A 306 3.20 3.16 -22.15
C ARG A 306 2.09 2.17 -21.80
N LEU A 307 1.07 2.65 -21.11
CA LEU A 307 -0.13 1.86 -20.85
C LEU A 307 -0.82 1.51 -22.17
N THR A 308 -1.20 0.25 -22.35
CA THR A 308 -1.86 -0.25 -23.56
C THR A 308 -3.22 -0.88 -23.27
N LEU A 309 -3.32 -1.64 -22.17
CA LEU A 309 -4.56 -2.29 -21.74
C LEU A 309 -4.85 -1.96 -20.28
N ALA A 310 -6.13 -1.78 -19.98
CA ALA A 310 -6.63 -1.67 -18.62
C ALA A 310 -7.77 -2.69 -18.46
N LEU A 311 -7.49 -3.76 -17.71
CA LEU A 311 -8.32 -4.95 -17.59
C LEU A 311 -9.10 -4.90 -16.28
N ASN A 312 -10.32 -5.44 -16.27
CA ASN A 312 -11.02 -5.80 -15.04
C ASN A 312 -11.25 -7.31 -14.98
N THR A 313 -11.05 -7.92 -13.81
CA THR A 313 -11.37 -9.33 -13.54
C THR A 313 -12.88 -9.57 -13.52
N HIS A 314 -13.66 -8.57 -13.10
CA HIS A 314 -15.11 -8.60 -13.08
C HIS A 314 -15.68 -7.17 -12.99
N CYS A 315 -17.01 -7.05 -13.03
CA CYS A 315 -17.67 -5.76 -12.78
C CYS A 315 -17.75 -5.51 -11.27
N HIS A 316 -16.86 -4.67 -10.74
CA HIS A 316 -16.74 -4.40 -9.30
C HIS A 316 -18.00 -3.72 -8.71
N ALA A 317 -18.25 -3.92 -7.42
CA ALA A 317 -19.41 -3.37 -6.69
C ALA A 317 -19.01 -2.45 -5.52
N ASP A 318 -17.73 -2.38 -5.23
CA ASP A 318 -17.12 -1.70 -4.08
C ASP A 318 -16.37 -0.42 -4.50
N HIS A 319 -16.00 -0.29 -5.78
CA HIS A 319 -15.36 0.90 -6.34
C HIS A 319 -15.76 1.14 -7.80
N ILE A 320 -15.55 2.36 -8.30
CA ILE A 320 -15.70 2.67 -9.73
C ILE A 320 -14.38 2.35 -10.43
N THR A 321 -14.43 1.64 -11.56
CA THR A 321 -13.25 1.31 -12.36
C THR A 321 -12.63 2.59 -12.95
N GLY A 322 -11.30 2.66 -12.92
CA GLY A 322 -10.54 3.74 -13.54
C GLY A 322 -10.37 3.58 -15.06
N THR A 323 -10.82 2.48 -15.65
CA THR A 323 -10.60 2.17 -17.07
C THR A 323 -11.11 3.27 -18.03
N GLY A 324 -12.31 3.81 -17.82
CA GLY A 324 -12.86 4.90 -18.63
C GLY A 324 -12.03 6.18 -18.56
N LEU A 325 -11.61 6.56 -17.35
CA LEU A 325 -10.76 7.73 -17.16
C LEU A 325 -9.35 7.54 -17.73
N LEU A 326 -8.76 6.35 -17.58
CA LEU A 326 -7.46 6.00 -18.18
C LEU A 326 -7.49 6.16 -19.71
N LYS A 327 -8.54 5.67 -20.37
CA LYS A 327 -8.76 5.85 -21.82
C LYS A 327 -8.82 7.33 -22.22
N LYS A 328 -9.53 8.14 -21.44
CA LYS A 328 -9.65 9.59 -21.68
C LYS A 328 -8.31 10.31 -21.51
N ARG A 329 -7.49 9.90 -20.53
CA ARG A 329 -6.19 10.52 -20.20
C ARG A 329 -5.03 10.00 -21.05
N ARG A 330 -5.16 8.81 -21.63
CA ARG A 330 -4.16 8.16 -22.49
C ARG A 330 -4.84 7.57 -23.74
N PRO A 331 -5.03 8.38 -24.79
CA PRO A 331 -5.58 7.89 -26.05
C PRO A 331 -4.80 6.68 -26.58
N GLY A 332 -5.51 5.62 -26.95
CA GLY A 332 -4.93 4.35 -27.42
C GLY A 332 -4.91 3.24 -26.37
N VAL A 333 -5.11 3.55 -25.08
CA VAL A 333 -5.42 2.53 -24.07
C VAL A 333 -6.76 1.89 -24.39
N LYS A 334 -6.85 0.56 -24.28
CA LYS A 334 -8.10 -0.19 -24.45
C LYS A 334 -8.57 -0.78 -23.12
N SER A 335 -9.84 -0.58 -22.78
CA SER A 335 -10.45 -1.30 -21.66
C SER A 335 -10.77 -2.74 -22.05
N VAL A 336 -10.55 -3.66 -21.12
CA VAL A 336 -10.81 -5.10 -21.32
C VAL A 336 -11.63 -5.65 -20.17
N ILE A 337 -12.69 -6.40 -20.48
CA ILE A 337 -13.48 -7.13 -19.49
C ILE A 337 -14.10 -8.38 -20.11
N ALA A 338 -14.50 -9.36 -19.30
CA ALA A 338 -15.17 -10.55 -19.82
C ALA A 338 -16.51 -10.21 -20.48
N ALA A 339 -16.82 -10.83 -21.62
CA ALA A 339 -18.11 -10.65 -22.31
C ALA A 339 -19.29 -11.00 -21.39
N ALA A 340 -19.13 -12.02 -20.55
CA ALA A 340 -20.14 -12.49 -19.59
C ALA A 340 -20.46 -11.48 -18.46
N SER A 341 -19.66 -10.42 -18.29
CA SER A 341 -19.94 -9.36 -17.31
C SER A 341 -21.11 -8.46 -17.71
N GLY A 342 -21.45 -8.39 -18.99
CA GLY A 342 -22.45 -7.44 -19.52
C GLY A 342 -22.01 -5.98 -19.51
N ALA A 343 -20.79 -5.67 -19.07
CA ALA A 343 -20.26 -4.32 -19.05
C ALA A 343 -19.69 -3.90 -20.42
N VAL A 344 -19.71 -2.59 -20.69
CA VAL A 344 -19.09 -2.00 -21.88
C VAL A 344 -17.56 -1.98 -21.73
N ALA A 345 -16.85 -2.36 -22.79
CA ALA A 345 -15.39 -2.23 -22.90
C ALA A 345 -14.97 -2.11 -24.37
N ASP A 346 -13.73 -1.68 -24.65
CA ASP A 346 -13.21 -1.65 -26.03
C ASP A 346 -12.92 -3.06 -26.57
N ARG A 347 -12.58 -3.98 -25.67
CA ARG A 347 -12.36 -5.40 -25.98
C ARG A 347 -13.07 -6.26 -24.94
N HIS A 348 -13.93 -7.14 -25.41
CA HIS A 348 -14.45 -8.24 -24.59
C HIS A 348 -13.57 -9.46 -24.75
N VAL A 349 -13.35 -10.19 -23.66
CA VAL A 349 -12.65 -11.47 -23.67
C VAL A 349 -13.55 -12.61 -23.26
N SER A 350 -13.25 -13.80 -23.76
CA SER A 350 -13.94 -15.04 -23.38
C SER A 350 -12.99 -16.00 -22.69
N PRO A 351 -13.49 -16.86 -21.77
CA PRO A 351 -12.66 -17.91 -21.20
C PRO A 351 -11.99 -18.80 -22.25
N GLY A 352 -10.74 -19.21 -21.98
CA GLY A 352 -9.88 -19.94 -22.90
C GLY A 352 -9.08 -19.04 -23.86
N GLU A 353 -9.40 -17.75 -23.93
CA GLU A 353 -8.64 -16.79 -24.73
C GLU A 353 -7.28 -16.46 -24.09
N VAL A 354 -6.33 -16.04 -24.93
CA VAL A 354 -5.03 -15.52 -24.51
C VAL A 354 -4.92 -14.05 -24.92
N ILE A 355 -4.73 -13.17 -23.95
CA ILE A 355 -4.48 -11.75 -24.16
C ILE A 355 -2.98 -11.54 -24.35
N THR A 356 -2.55 -11.39 -25.60
CA THR A 356 -1.16 -11.02 -25.93
C THR A 356 -0.97 -9.51 -25.89
N TRP A 357 0.15 -9.05 -25.33
CA TRP A 357 0.57 -7.65 -25.27
C TRP A 357 2.10 -7.54 -25.41
N ALA A 358 2.67 -6.34 -25.42
CA ALA A 358 4.11 -6.11 -25.63
C ALA A 358 4.61 -6.75 -26.94
N ASN A 359 3.89 -6.50 -28.05
CA ASN A 359 4.15 -7.11 -29.36
C ASN A 359 4.22 -8.66 -29.34
N GLY A 360 3.46 -9.29 -28.45
CA GLY A 360 3.41 -10.75 -28.30
C GLY A 360 4.46 -11.33 -27.35
N ALA A 361 5.32 -10.50 -26.75
CA ALA A 361 6.32 -10.96 -25.77
C ALA A 361 5.68 -11.38 -24.44
N ARG A 362 4.45 -10.95 -24.14
CA ARG A 362 3.72 -11.28 -22.92
C ARG A 362 2.30 -11.72 -23.24
N ALA A 363 1.79 -12.61 -22.40
CA ALA A 363 0.48 -13.22 -22.56
C ALA A 363 -0.21 -13.44 -21.21
N LEU A 364 -1.52 -13.21 -21.16
CA LEU A 364 -2.37 -13.61 -20.04
C LEU A 364 -3.40 -14.63 -20.53
N LYS A 365 -3.45 -15.83 -19.92
CA LYS A 365 -4.54 -16.79 -20.16
C LYS A 365 -5.77 -16.35 -19.38
N VAL A 366 -6.95 -16.44 -19.99
CA VAL A 366 -8.22 -16.06 -19.36
C VAL A 366 -8.95 -17.33 -18.93
N LEU A 367 -9.13 -17.54 -17.62
CA LEU A 367 -9.89 -18.66 -17.06
C LEU A 367 -11.30 -18.22 -16.65
N ALA A 368 -12.29 -19.09 -16.88
CA ALA A 368 -13.67 -18.86 -16.42
C ALA A 368 -13.77 -19.10 -14.92
N THR A 369 -13.86 -18.04 -14.11
CA THR A 369 -14.05 -18.19 -12.67
C THR A 369 -15.35 -17.55 -12.15
N PRO A 370 -16.51 -17.79 -12.79
CA PRO A 370 -17.78 -17.24 -12.34
C PRO A 370 -18.17 -17.80 -10.97
N GLY A 371 -18.98 -17.03 -10.25
CA GLY A 371 -19.53 -17.43 -8.96
C GLY A 371 -19.66 -16.27 -7.98
N HIS A 372 -18.65 -15.41 -7.87
CA HIS A 372 -18.81 -14.11 -7.21
C HIS A 372 -19.76 -13.23 -8.03
N THR A 373 -19.49 -13.13 -9.33
CA THR A 373 -20.41 -12.63 -10.36
C THR A 373 -20.48 -13.65 -11.50
N ALA A 374 -21.47 -13.52 -12.39
CA ALA A 374 -21.53 -14.32 -13.61
C ALA A 374 -20.39 -14.03 -14.60
N GLY A 375 -19.76 -12.85 -14.49
CA GLY A 375 -18.73 -12.37 -15.40
C GLY A 375 -17.30 -12.44 -14.88
N CYS A 376 -17.05 -13.10 -13.74
CA CYS A 376 -15.70 -13.21 -13.19
C CYS A 376 -14.78 -14.05 -14.08
N VAL A 377 -13.57 -13.53 -14.31
CA VAL A 377 -12.46 -14.25 -14.93
C VAL A 377 -11.21 -14.12 -14.08
N THR A 378 -10.34 -15.12 -14.19
CA THR A 378 -8.98 -15.07 -13.66
C THR A 378 -8.00 -14.89 -14.80
N PHE A 379 -7.08 -13.94 -14.66
CA PHE A 379 -5.96 -13.80 -15.60
C PHE A 379 -4.75 -14.56 -15.07
N VAL A 380 -4.15 -15.42 -15.88
CA VAL A 380 -2.95 -16.19 -15.51
C VAL A 380 -1.76 -15.73 -16.33
N ASP A 381 -0.72 -15.28 -15.65
CA ASP A 381 0.60 -14.97 -16.23
C ASP A 381 1.57 -16.10 -15.88
N GLU A 382 1.95 -16.89 -16.88
CA GLU A 382 2.88 -18.01 -16.70
C GLU A 382 4.32 -17.56 -16.48
N VAL A 383 4.69 -16.35 -16.94
CA VAL A 383 6.05 -15.83 -16.83
C VAL A 383 6.40 -15.54 -15.37
N ILE A 384 5.45 -15.00 -14.61
CA ILE A 384 5.59 -14.75 -13.16
C ILE A 384 4.86 -15.80 -12.31
N SER A 385 4.40 -16.89 -12.93
CA SER A 385 3.62 -17.95 -12.27
C SER A 385 2.54 -17.40 -11.33
N ALA A 386 1.67 -16.53 -11.85
CA ALA A 386 0.68 -15.82 -11.05
C ALA A 386 -0.73 -15.90 -11.66
N ALA A 387 -1.73 -15.96 -10.79
CA ALA A 387 -3.15 -15.88 -11.11
C ALA A 387 -3.77 -14.66 -10.42
N PHE A 388 -4.30 -13.74 -11.22
CA PHE A 388 -5.07 -12.58 -10.78
C PHE A 388 -6.53 -13.00 -10.64
N THR A 389 -6.92 -13.38 -9.42
CA THR A 389 -8.13 -14.18 -9.16
C THR A 389 -9.40 -13.36 -8.98
N GLY A 390 -9.32 -12.04 -9.09
CA GLY A 390 -10.42 -11.15 -8.77
C GLY A 390 -10.98 -11.46 -7.38
N ASP A 391 -12.30 -11.55 -7.29
CA ASP A 391 -13.01 -11.95 -6.07
C ASP A 391 -13.46 -13.42 -6.07
N ALA A 392 -13.03 -14.22 -7.06
CA ALA A 392 -13.33 -15.65 -7.06
C ALA A 392 -12.58 -16.36 -5.91
N LEU A 393 -11.29 -16.04 -5.74
CA LEU A 393 -10.46 -16.56 -4.67
C LEU A 393 -9.74 -15.41 -3.96
N LEU A 394 -9.96 -15.30 -2.65
CA LEU A 394 -9.27 -14.35 -1.77
C LEU A 394 -8.32 -15.12 -0.85
N ILE A 395 -7.35 -14.43 -0.25
CA ILE A 395 -6.38 -15.06 0.66
C ILE A 395 -7.11 -15.59 1.91
N GLY A 396 -7.16 -16.90 2.11
CA GLY A 396 -7.94 -17.54 3.17
C GLY A 396 -9.44 -17.22 3.14
N GLY A 397 -10.00 -16.96 1.95
CA GLY A 397 -11.41 -16.66 1.77
C GLY A 397 -11.87 -16.70 0.31
N CYS A 398 -13.00 -16.06 0.04
CA CYS A 398 -13.57 -15.87 -1.30
C CYS A 398 -14.58 -14.72 -1.26
N GLY A 399 -14.90 -14.17 -2.43
CA GLY A 399 -15.94 -13.15 -2.58
C GLY A 399 -17.32 -13.67 -2.18
N ARG A 400 -18.23 -12.75 -1.89
CA ARG A 400 -19.65 -13.06 -1.64
C ARG A 400 -20.34 -13.55 -2.91
N THR A 401 -21.50 -14.20 -2.81
CA THR A 401 -22.16 -14.85 -3.97
C THR A 401 -23.66 -14.57 -4.07
N ASP A 402 -24.15 -13.59 -3.32
CA ASP A 402 -25.56 -13.25 -3.14
C ASP A 402 -26.02 -12.04 -3.98
N PHE A 403 -25.15 -11.50 -4.84
CA PHE A 403 -25.43 -10.37 -5.75
C PHE A 403 -24.87 -10.65 -7.16
N GLN A 404 -25.20 -9.80 -8.14
CA GLN A 404 -24.56 -9.77 -9.47
C GLN A 404 -24.58 -11.11 -10.24
N GLY A 405 -25.64 -11.89 -10.08
CA GLY A 405 -25.74 -13.24 -10.68
C GLY A 405 -24.78 -14.25 -10.04
N GLY A 406 -24.34 -13.99 -8.81
CA GLY A 406 -23.48 -14.87 -8.04
C GLY A 406 -24.16 -16.20 -7.68
N SER A 407 -23.33 -17.22 -7.47
CA SER A 407 -23.73 -18.57 -7.11
C SER A 407 -22.59 -19.25 -6.35
N ALA A 408 -22.84 -19.61 -5.09
CA ALA A 408 -21.86 -20.34 -4.27
C ALA A 408 -21.50 -21.69 -4.90
N ALA A 409 -22.48 -22.42 -5.45
CA ALA A 409 -22.23 -23.70 -6.09
C ALA A 409 -21.29 -23.55 -7.30
N THR A 410 -21.53 -22.52 -8.13
CA THR A 410 -20.70 -22.20 -9.29
C THR A 410 -19.32 -21.72 -8.86
N LEU A 411 -19.22 -20.89 -7.81
CA LEU A 411 -17.95 -20.42 -7.30
C LEU A 411 -17.06 -21.56 -6.85
N TRP A 412 -17.61 -22.50 -6.07
CA TRP A 412 -16.88 -23.66 -5.58
C TRP A 412 -16.33 -24.50 -6.74
N GLU A 413 -17.17 -24.77 -7.76
CA GLU A 413 -16.77 -25.52 -8.95
C GLU A 413 -15.69 -24.81 -9.75
N SER A 414 -15.86 -23.50 -9.99
CA SER A 414 -14.90 -22.66 -10.70
C SER A 414 -13.53 -22.69 -10.03
N VAL A 415 -13.47 -22.50 -8.71
CA VAL A 415 -12.21 -22.51 -7.97
C VAL A 415 -11.55 -23.88 -8.04
N HIS A 416 -12.29 -24.96 -7.81
CA HIS A 416 -11.70 -26.31 -7.81
C HIS A 416 -11.22 -26.75 -9.20
N ARG A 417 -11.99 -26.44 -10.24
CA ARG A 417 -11.68 -26.86 -11.61
C ARG A 417 -10.57 -26.03 -12.23
N GLU A 418 -10.58 -24.72 -12.02
CA GLU A 418 -9.70 -23.79 -12.75
C GLU A 418 -8.52 -23.30 -11.91
N LEU A 419 -8.70 -23.06 -10.60
CA LEU A 419 -7.66 -22.44 -9.77
C LEU A 419 -6.86 -23.47 -9.00
N PHE A 420 -7.51 -24.45 -8.37
CA PHE A 420 -6.81 -25.53 -7.66
C PHE A 420 -6.22 -26.58 -8.61
N SER A 421 -6.50 -26.49 -9.91
CA SER A 421 -5.82 -27.27 -10.96
C SER A 421 -4.51 -26.62 -11.42
N LEU A 422 -4.27 -25.35 -11.09
CA LEU A 422 -3.01 -24.67 -11.39
C LEU A 422 -1.87 -25.27 -10.55
N PRO A 423 -0.60 -25.12 -10.99
CA PRO A 423 0.53 -25.57 -10.21
C PRO A 423 0.53 -24.94 -8.81
N ALA A 424 0.77 -25.75 -7.78
CA ALA A 424 0.65 -25.33 -6.38
C ALA A 424 1.51 -24.10 -5.99
N HIS A 425 2.60 -23.84 -6.73
CA HIS A 425 3.47 -22.70 -6.51
C HIS A 425 2.96 -21.40 -7.14
N TYR A 426 1.89 -21.44 -7.94
CA TYR A 426 1.34 -20.24 -8.56
C TYR A 426 0.82 -19.28 -7.50
N LEU A 427 1.15 -18.01 -7.68
CA LEU A 427 0.68 -16.93 -6.81
C LEU A 427 -0.81 -16.71 -7.01
N VAL A 428 -1.52 -16.50 -5.92
CA VAL A 428 -2.91 -16.03 -5.89
C VAL A 428 -2.88 -14.56 -5.55
N LEU A 429 -3.23 -13.72 -6.53
CA LEU A 429 -3.29 -12.26 -6.44
C LEU A 429 -4.76 -11.83 -6.52
N PRO A 430 -5.45 -11.67 -5.37
CA PRO A 430 -6.86 -11.30 -5.36
C PRO A 430 -7.07 -9.84 -5.73
N ALA A 431 -8.31 -9.48 -6.10
CA ALA A 431 -8.70 -8.07 -6.22
C ALA A 431 -8.79 -7.39 -4.85
N HIS A 432 -9.05 -8.12 -3.76
CA HIS A 432 -9.22 -7.52 -2.43
C HIS A 432 -8.48 -8.30 -1.33
N ASP A 433 -8.00 -7.57 -0.33
CA ASP A 433 -7.63 -8.14 0.98
C ASP A 433 -7.98 -7.19 2.12
N TYR A 434 -8.50 -7.76 3.20
CA TYR A 434 -9.00 -7.02 4.37
C TYR A 434 -8.12 -7.20 5.61
N LYS A 435 -6.95 -7.85 5.47
CA LYS A 435 -6.03 -8.21 6.55
C LYS A 435 -4.59 -7.76 6.29
N GLY A 436 -4.35 -6.96 5.24
CA GLY A 436 -3.05 -6.43 4.88
C GLY A 436 -2.10 -7.45 4.23
N ARG A 437 -2.64 -8.44 3.51
CA ARG A 437 -1.88 -9.47 2.79
C ARG A 437 -1.97 -9.24 1.28
N LEU A 438 -0.83 -9.28 0.60
CA LEU A 438 -0.76 -9.09 -0.85
C LEU A 438 -1.09 -10.33 -1.69
N TYR A 439 -0.62 -11.51 -1.27
CA TYR A 439 -0.75 -12.72 -2.08
C TYR A 439 -0.83 -13.99 -1.23
N SER A 440 -1.22 -15.10 -1.87
CA SER A 440 -1.12 -16.47 -1.36
C SER A 440 -0.56 -17.38 -2.45
N THR A 441 -0.57 -18.70 -2.24
CA THR A 441 -0.32 -19.67 -3.32
C THR A 441 -1.50 -20.58 -3.53
N VAL A 442 -1.62 -21.13 -4.75
CA VAL A 442 -2.64 -22.13 -5.08
C VAL A 442 -2.59 -23.30 -4.09
N GLY A 443 -1.41 -23.82 -3.77
CA GLY A 443 -1.24 -24.92 -2.81
C GLY A 443 -1.67 -24.55 -1.39
N THR A 444 -1.39 -23.32 -0.96
CA THR A 444 -1.82 -22.83 0.36
C THR A 444 -3.34 -22.74 0.43
N GLU A 445 -3.98 -22.10 -0.55
CA GLU A 445 -5.44 -21.96 -0.56
C GLU A 445 -6.15 -23.31 -0.72
N ALA A 446 -5.63 -24.21 -1.57
CA ALA A 446 -6.19 -25.54 -1.78
C ALA A 446 -6.17 -26.43 -0.53
N THR A 447 -5.30 -26.13 0.44
CA THR A 447 -5.13 -26.94 1.66
C THR A 447 -5.62 -26.26 2.92
N THR A 448 -5.64 -24.92 2.96
CA THR A 448 -5.90 -24.16 4.20
C THR A 448 -7.08 -23.19 4.12
N ASN A 449 -7.66 -22.94 2.93
CA ASN A 449 -8.76 -21.99 2.80
C ASN A 449 -9.98 -22.47 3.60
N PRO A 450 -10.43 -21.74 4.64
CA PRO A 450 -11.42 -22.22 5.60
C PRO A 450 -12.81 -22.43 5.00
N ARG A 451 -13.06 -21.89 3.80
CA ARG A 451 -14.32 -22.05 3.08
C ARG A 451 -14.17 -23.07 1.96
N LEU A 452 -13.18 -22.89 1.10
CA LEU A 452 -13.06 -23.64 -0.15
C LEU A 452 -12.47 -25.05 0.04
N THR A 453 -11.92 -25.38 1.20
CA THR A 453 -11.52 -26.77 1.54
C THR A 453 -12.69 -27.63 2.04
N LYS A 454 -13.86 -27.03 2.26
CA LYS A 454 -15.08 -27.76 2.63
C LYS A 454 -15.67 -28.50 1.43
N SER A 455 -16.55 -29.47 1.72
CA SER A 455 -17.39 -30.06 0.67
C SER A 455 -18.24 -28.97 0.00
N LYS A 456 -18.64 -29.20 -1.27
CA LYS A 456 -19.49 -28.25 -2.00
C LYS A 456 -20.78 -27.91 -1.24
N ALA A 457 -21.41 -28.91 -0.61
CA ALA A 457 -22.64 -28.71 0.16
C ALA A 457 -22.40 -27.80 1.37
N ASP A 458 -21.39 -28.10 2.17
CA ASP A 458 -21.04 -27.29 3.35
C ASP A 458 -20.61 -25.88 2.96
N PHE A 459 -19.93 -25.71 1.82
CA PHE A 459 -19.56 -24.40 1.30
C PHE A 459 -20.80 -23.58 0.94
N VAL A 460 -21.75 -24.16 0.19
CA VAL A 460 -22.99 -23.48 -0.21
C VAL A 460 -23.80 -23.08 1.03
N GLU A 461 -23.97 -23.99 1.99
CA GLU A 461 -24.66 -23.70 3.24
C GLU A 461 -23.94 -22.60 4.04
N HIS A 462 -22.61 -22.66 4.13
CA HIS A 462 -21.83 -21.65 4.83
C HIS A 462 -21.98 -20.26 4.18
N MET A 463 -21.89 -20.17 2.86
CA MET A 463 -22.02 -18.91 2.12
C MET A 463 -23.42 -18.30 2.25
N ALA A 464 -24.47 -19.13 2.27
CA ALA A 464 -25.85 -18.68 2.49
C ALA A 464 -26.07 -18.06 3.88
N ASN A 465 -25.28 -18.47 4.88
CA ASN A 465 -25.44 -18.09 6.28
C ASN A 465 -24.46 -16.99 6.75
N LEU A 466 -23.74 -16.31 5.84
CA LEU A 466 -22.75 -15.29 6.23
C LEU A 466 -23.37 -14.01 6.85
N GLY A 467 -24.65 -13.72 6.59
CA GLY A 467 -25.35 -12.57 7.18
C GLY A 467 -24.68 -11.22 6.89
N LEU A 468 -24.05 -11.06 5.72
CA LEU A 468 -23.28 -9.86 5.38
C LEU A 468 -24.20 -8.66 5.12
N ALA A 469 -23.76 -7.48 5.55
CA ALA A 469 -24.44 -6.23 5.22
C ALA A 469 -24.51 -5.99 3.71
N TYR A 470 -25.50 -5.19 3.30
CA TYR A 470 -25.62 -4.71 1.92
C TYR A 470 -24.32 -3.99 1.48
N PRO A 471 -23.76 -4.27 0.30
CA PRO A 471 -22.52 -3.62 -0.14
C PRO A 471 -22.69 -2.10 -0.23
N LYS A 472 -21.80 -1.35 0.43
CA LYS A 472 -21.98 0.10 0.64
C LYS A 472 -22.03 0.94 -0.64
N LYS A 473 -21.37 0.49 -1.71
CA LYS A 473 -21.18 1.26 -2.95
C LYS A 473 -21.84 0.61 -4.16
N ILE A 474 -22.52 -0.54 -4.04
CA ILE A 474 -23.02 -1.29 -5.21
C ILE A 474 -23.97 -0.49 -6.08
N ASP A 475 -24.85 0.31 -5.49
CA ASP A 475 -25.85 1.11 -6.23
C ASP A 475 -25.21 2.25 -7.05
N ILE A 476 -23.95 2.59 -6.78
CA ILE A 476 -23.20 3.64 -7.48
C ILE A 476 -22.14 3.00 -8.39
N ALA A 477 -21.36 2.08 -7.85
CA ALA A 477 -20.26 1.41 -8.53
C ALA A 477 -20.75 0.53 -9.68
N LEU A 478 -21.77 -0.29 -9.46
CA LEU A 478 -22.22 -1.26 -10.47
C LEU A 478 -22.74 -0.57 -11.74
N PRO A 479 -23.65 0.43 -11.68
CA PRO A 479 -24.08 1.15 -12.88
C PRO A 479 -22.92 1.85 -13.61
N ALA A 480 -22.03 2.50 -12.87
CA ALA A 480 -20.86 3.15 -13.46
C ALA A 480 -19.93 2.14 -14.15
N ASN A 481 -19.68 1.00 -13.52
CA ASN A 481 -18.78 -0.04 -14.04
C ASN A 481 -19.36 -0.77 -15.25
N LEU A 482 -20.69 -0.95 -15.31
CA LEU A 482 -21.36 -1.42 -16.52
C LEU A 482 -21.13 -0.47 -17.71
N ALA A 483 -20.92 0.83 -17.46
CA ALA A 483 -20.59 1.85 -18.44
C ALA A 483 -19.08 2.14 -18.57
N CYS A 484 -18.20 1.21 -18.14
CA CYS A 484 -16.74 1.38 -18.18
C CYS A 484 -16.20 2.51 -17.26
N GLY A 485 -16.91 2.83 -16.18
CA GLY A 485 -16.53 3.87 -15.22
C GLY A 485 -16.81 5.30 -15.71
N VAL A 486 -17.81 5.47 -16.56
CA VAL A 486 -18.23 6.77 -17.16
C VAL A 486 -19.57 7.22 -16.61
#